data_AF-A0A7I9YP95-F1
#
_entry.id   AF-A0A7I9YP95-F1
#
_cell.length_a   1.000
_cell.length_b   1.000
_cell.length_c   1.000
_cell.angle_alpha   90.00
_cell.angle_beta   90.00
_cell.angle_gamma   90.00
#
_symmetry.space_group_name_H-M   'P 1'
#
loop_
_entity.id
_entity.type
_entity.pdbx_description
1 polymer ?
#
loop_
_entity_poly.entity_id
_entity_poly.type
_entity_poly.pdbx_seq_one_letter_code
_entity_poly.pdbx_strand_id
1 'polypeptide(L)'
;MTGGYDYTAGDVVRNARARLRNLVDTLTEGAEAFPGTEGAAVAAALRDELDALAVDLEGHLAAMGGDPLLYDDGRPAVSRVDLTNDGQHGVCFVWDPRPDHPTNRPHVVASVPFDDGTIAEVIVVAPGVLDVVRRRNDCGGHKFARM
;
A
#
# COMPACT_ATOMS: atom_id res chain seq x y z
N MET A 1 -32.79 6.13 10.60
CA MET A 1 -31.45 6.75 10.67
C MET A 1 -30.80 6.57 9.32
N THR A 2 -30.75 7.62 8.50
CA THR A 2 -29.95 7.62 7.28
C THR A 2 -28.49 7.57 7.72
N GLY A 3 -27.86 6.41 7.55
CA GLY A 3 -26.44 6.20 7.85
C GLY A 3 -25.62 7.13 6.98
N GLY A 4 -25.31 8.31 7.51
CA GLY A 4 -24.34 9.20 6.91
C GLY A 4 -23.00 8.50 6.96
N TYR A 5 -22.30 8.53 5.84
CA TYR A 5 -20.92 8.06 5.80
C TYR A 5 -20.07 8.90 6.75
N ASP A 6 -19.25 8.26 7.57
CA ASP A 6 -18.38 8.90 8.56
C ASP A 6 -17.04 9.34 7.93
N TYR A 7 -17.12 10.02 6.78
CA TYR A 7 -15.96 10.58 6.08
C TYR A 7 -16.36 11.82 5.28
N THR A 8 -15.41 12.73 5.05
CA THR A 8 -15.65 13.98 4.32
C THR A 8 -15.31 13.86 2.83
N ALA A 9 -15.72 14.85 2.03
CA ALA A 9 -15.24 14.97 0.65
C ALA A 9 -13.71 15.10 0.59
N GLY A 10 -13.10 15.73 1.61
CA GLY A 10 -11.64 15.80 1.77
C GLY A 10 -11.02 14.41 1.89
N ASP A 11 -11.61 13.52 2.68
CA ASP A 11 -11.11 12.14 2.85
C ASP A 11 -11.15 11.34 1.54
N VAL A 12 -12.16 11.55 0.69
CA VAL A 12 -12.22 10.92 -0.63
C VAL A 12 -11.07 11.40 -1.51
N VAL A 13 -10.80 12.70 -1.52
CA VAL A 13 -9.68 13.27 -2.31
C VAL A 13 -8.33 12.78 -1.78
N ARG A 14 -8.15 12.69 -0.46
CA ARG A 14 -6.95 12.11 0.17
C ARG A 14 -6.76 10.64 -0.22
N ASN A 15 -7.84 9.85 -0.21
CA ASN A 15 -7.80 8.46 -0.65
C ASN A 15 -7.42 8.33 -2.13
N ALA A 16 -8.04 9.13 -3.00
CA ALA A 16 -7.73 9.14 -4.43
C ALA A 16 -6.25 9.48 -4.67
N ARG A 17 -5.74 10.52 -4.01
CA ARG A 17 -4.32 10.90 -4.07
C ARG A 17 -3.41 9.76 -3.61
N ALA A 18 -3.70 9.14 -2.46
CA ALA A 18 -2.91 8.03 -1.93
C ALA A 18 -2.86 6.83 -2.89
N ARG A 19 -3.99 6.49 -3.53
CA ARG A 19 -4.04 5.42 -4.55
C ARG A 19 -3.21 5.75 -5.78
N LEU A 20 -3.28 6.99 -6.29
CA LEU A 20 -2.50 7.40 -7.46
C LEU A 20 -1.00 7.36 -7.16
N ARG A 21 -0.57 7.88 -6.01
CA ARG A 21 0.84 7.81 -5.58
C ARG A 21 1.33 6.36 -5.48
N ASN A 22 0.54 5.48 -4.87
CA ASN A 22 0.88 4.06 -4.78
C ASN A 22 1.00 3.38 -6.16
N LEU A 23 0.16 3.76 -7.13
CA LEU A 23 0.27 3.27 -8.51
C LEU A 23 1.53 3.80 -9.22
N VAL A 24 1.88 5.07 -9.03
CA VAL A 24 3.11 5.69 -9.54
C VAL A 24 4.35 4.94 -9.05
N ASP A 25 4.39 4.63 -7.74
CA ASP A 25 5.49 3.88 -7.13
C ASP A 25 5.58 2.46 -7.73
N THR A 26 4.43 1.76 -7.80
CA THR A 26 4.35 0.39 -8.37
C THR A 26 4.82 0.33 -9.83
N LEU A 27 4.43 1.31 -10.65
CA LEU A 27 4.85 1.39 -12.05
C LEU A 27 6.34 1.70 -12.18
N THR A 28 6.89 2.52 -11.30
CA THR A 28 8.31 2.85 -11.28
C THR A 28 9.15 1.61 -10.96
N GLU A 29 8.79 0.88 -9.89
CA GLU A 29 9.44 -0.37 -9.51
C GLU A 29 9.37 -1.41 -10.65
N GLY A 30 8.20 -1.55 -11.29
CA GLY A 30 8.01 -2.45 -12.42
C GLY A 30 8.87 -2.08 -13.65
N ALA A 31 8.97 -0.80 -13.98
CA ALA A 31 9.79 -0.32 -15.10
C ALA A 31 11.29 -0.54 -14.86
N GLU A 32 11.76 -0.33 -13.63
CA GLU A 32 13.15 -0.56 -13.22
C GLU A 32 13.53 -2.04 -13.22
N ALA A 33 12.59 -2.93 -12.89
CA ALA A 33 12.82 -4.37 -12.94
C ALA A 33 12.95 -4.94 -14.37
N PHE A 34 12.38 -4.26 -15.38
CA PHE A 34 12.37 -4.72 -16.78
C PHE A 34 12.79 -3.64 -17.78
N PRO A 35 14.02 -3.09 -17.66
CA PRO A 35 14.44 -1.93 -18.44
C PRO A 35 14.54 -2.24 -19.94
N GLY A 36 14.20 -1.26 -20.77
CA GLY A 36 14.32 -1.35 -22.24
C GLY A 36 13.23 -2.19 -22.93
N THR A 37 12.23 -2.65 -22.19
CA THR A 37 11.05 -3.33 -22.75
C THR A 37 9.99 -2.32 -23.21
N GLU A 38 9.12 -2.72 -24.14
CA GLU A 38 7.93 -1.92 -24.50
C GLU A 38 7.05 -1.68 -23.27
N GLY A 39 6.94 -2.68 -22.37
CA GLY A 39 6.24 -2.56 -21.10
C GLY A 39 6.80 -1.45 -20.19
N ALA A 40 8.12 -1.30 -20.12
CA ALA A 40 8.76 -0.22 -19.35
C ALA A 40 8.47 1.17 -19.94
N ALA A 41 8.40 1.30 -21.26
CA ALA A 41 8.04 2.57 -21.91
C ALA A 41 6.57 2.95 -21.64
N VAL A 42 5.65 1.97 -21.71
CA VAL A 42 4.24 2.18 -21.37
C VAL A 42 4.07 2.51 -19.88
N ALA A 43 4.79 1.82 -19.01
CA ALA A 43 4.77 2.08 -17.57
C ALA A 43 5.25 3.50 -17.24
N ALA A 44 6.32 3.98 -17.91
CA ALA A 44 6.82 5.34 -17.74
C ALA A 44 5.79 6.40 -18.19
N ALA A 45 5.14 6.19 -19.34
CA ALA A 45 4.11 7.12 -19.82
C ALA A 45 2.90 7.19 -18.87
N LEU A 46 2.41 6.03 -18.41
CA LEU A 46 1.32 5.95 -17.44
C LEU A 46 1.69 6.59 -16.11
N ARG A 47 2.94 6.39 -15.65
CA ARG A 47 3.45 7.00 -14.42
C ARG A 47 3.37 8.52 -14.50
N ASP A 48 3.82 9.12 -15.60
CA ASP A 48 3.84 10.58 -15.74
C ASP A 48 2.41 11.16 -15.76
N GLU A 49 1.43 10.48 -16.38
CA GLU A 49 0.01 10.89 -16.34
C GLU A 49 -0.59 10.79 -14.92
N LEU A 50 -0.30 9.69 -14.20
CA LEU A 50 -0.79 9.49 -12.85
C LEU A 50 -0.14 10.45 -11.85
N ASP A 51 1.13 10.83 -12.06
CA ASP A 51 1.84 11.80 -11.25
C ASP A 51 1.23 13.20 -11.41
N ALA A 52 0.92 13.61 -12.64
CA ALA A 52 0.22 14.87 -12.91
C ALA A 52 -1.14 14.93 -12.19
N LEU A 53 -1.92 13.85 -12.24
CA LEU A 53 -3.20 13.77 -11.51
C LEU A 53 -3.00 13.82 -10.00
N ALA A 54 -1.97 13.17 -9.46
CA ALA A 54 -1.66 13.22 -8.03
C ALA A 54 -1.28 14.64 -7.57
N VAL A 55 -0.51 15.37 -8.39
CA VAL A 55 -0.14 16.77 -8.15
C VAL A 55 -1.38 17.69 -8.16
N ASP A 56 -2.30 17.49 -9.11
CA ASP A 56 -3.55 18.27 -9.15
C ASP A 56 -4.40 18.05 -7.89
N LEU A 57 -4.52 16.79 -7.44
CA LEU A 57 -5.22 16.48 -6.19
C LEU A 57 -4.52 17.08 -4.97
N GLU A 58 -3.19 17.11 -4.94
CA GLU A 58 -2.42 17.79 -3.88
C GLU A 58 -2.72 19.29 -3.83
N GLY A 59 -2.83 19.94 -4.99
CA GLY A 59 -3.24 21.34 -5.09
C GLY A 59 -4.64 21.58 -4.51
N HIS A 60 -5.59 20.69 -4.80
CA HIS A 60 -6.94 20.76 -4.23
C HIS A 60 -6.95 20.50 -2.72
N LEU A 61 -6.18 19.53 -2.22
CA LEU A 61 -6.06 19.25 -0.79
C LEU A 61 -5.45 20.43 -0.04
N ALA A 62 -4.40 21.04 -0.59
CA ALA A 62 -3.78 22.23 -0.01
C ALA A 62 -4.78 23.40 0.08
N ALA A 63 -5.64 23.57 -0.92
CA ALA A 63 -6.68 24.59 -0.91
C ALA A 63 -7.82 24.32 0.09
N MET A 64 -8.14 23.04 0.35
CA MET A 64 -9.13 22.65 1.37
C MET A 64 -8.60 22.76 2.80
N GLY A 65 -7.27 22.71 2.96
CA GLY A 65 -6.60 22.71 4.26
C GLY A 65 -6.58 21.32 4.91
N GLY A 66 -5.73 21.17 5.93
CA GLY A 66 -5.50 19.91 6.63
C GLY A 66 -4.28 19.14 6.10
N ASP A 67 -3.94 18.05 6.78
CA ASP A 67 -2.81 17.20 6.39
C ASP A 67 -3.24 16.29 5.20
N PRO A 68 -2.55 16.31 4.06
CA PRO A 68 -2.86 15.44 2.93
C PRO A 68 -2.52 13.96 3.19
N LEU A 69 -1.82 13.64 4.29
CA LEU A 69 -1.45 12.29 4.70
C LEU A 69 -2.41 11.68 5.72
N LEU A 70 -3.27 12.48 6.35
CA LEU A 70 -4.20 12.03 7.39
C LEU A 70 -5.65 12.30 7.00
N TYR A 71 -6.52 11.34 7.25
CA TYR A 71 -7.96 11.59 7.27
C TYR A 71 -8.34 12.52 8.40
N ASP A 72 -9.56 13.07 8.34
CA ASP A 72 -10.03 14.04 9.33
C ASP A 72 -10.14 13.44 10.76
N ASP A 73 -10.24 12.11 10.87
CA ASP A 73 -10.21 11.38 12.15
C ASP A 73 -8.79 11.07 12.65
N GLY A 74 -7.76 11.55 11.96
CA GLY A 74 -6.34 11.39 12.30
C GLY A 74 -5.73 10.07 11.84
N ARG A 75 -6.49 9.15 11.22
CA ARG A 75 -5.91 7.94 10.62
C ARG A 75 -5.07 8.28 9.40
N PRO A 76 -3.98 7.54 9.13
CA PRO A 76 -3.22 7.72 7.90
C PRO A 76 -4.04 7.33 6.67
N ALA A 77 -3.93 8.10 5.58
CA ALA A 77 -4.46 7.71 4.28
C ALA A 77 -3.59 6.60 3.63
N VAL A 78 -2.29 6.59 3.94
CA VAL A 78 -1.33 5.58 3.50
C VAL A 78 -0.40 5.19 4.65
N SER A 79 -0.11 3.90 4.78
CA SER A 79 0.94 3.38 5.66
C SER A 79 1.95 2.62 4.84
N ARG A 80 3.23 2.72 5.19
CA ARG A 80 4.32 1.92 4.63
C ARG A 80 4.97 1.12 5.75
N VAL A 81 5.26 -0.16 5.48
CA VAL A 81 6.17 -0.94 6.33
C VAL A 81 7.35 -1.40 5.51
N ASP A 82 8.55 -1.08 6.00
CA ASP A 82 9.78 -1.57 5.41
C ASP A 82 10.03 -3.02 5.81
N LEU A 83 10.24 -3.87 4.82
CA LEU A 83 10.48 -5.30 4.98
C LEU A 83 11.96 -5.62 5.14
N THR A 84 12.85 -4.68 4.86
CA THR A 84 14.31 -4.78 4.97
C THR A 84 14.87 -3.54 5.66
N ASN A 85 16.07 -3.65 6.24
CA ASN A 85 16.72 -2.53 6.93
C ASN A 85 17.27 -1.47 5.97
N ASP A 86 17.32 -1.74 4.67
CA ASP A 86 17.77 -0.80 3.65
C ASP A 86 16.69 0.21 3.24
N GLY A 87 15.44 0.04 3.69
CA GLY A 87 14.29 0.88 3.34
C GLY A 87 13.83 0.75 1.88
N GLN A 88 14.53 -0.06 1.07
CA GLN A 88 14.23 -0.21 -0.36
C GLN A 88 13.07 -1.17 -0.58
N HIS A 89 12.93 -2.20 0.26
CA HIS A 89 11.82 -3.13 0.18
C HIS A 89 10.78 -2.74 1.23
N GLY A 90 9.61 -2.33 0.78
CA GLY A 90 8.52 -1.97 1.66
C GLY A 90 7.17 -2.24 1.00
N VAL A 91 6.14 -2.39 1.82
CA VAL A 91 4.76 -2.52 1.35
C VAL A 91 3.99 -1.28 1.78
N CYS A 92 3.42 -0.60 0.79
CA CYS A 92 2.48 0.48 0.99
C CYS A 92 1.05 -0.07 1.01
N PHE A 93 0.23 0.43 1.92
CA PHE A 93 -1.19 0.13 2.00
C PHE A 93 -1.99 1.43 2.06
N VAL A 94 -2.97 1.56 1.17
CA VAL A 94 -3.87 2.70 1.13
C VAL A 94 -5.17 2.34 1.85
N TRP A 95 -5.45 3.04 2.94
CA TRP A 95 -6.62 2.80 3.78
C TRP A 95 -7.90 3.27 3.11
N ASP A 96 -9.04 2.60 3.30
CA ASP A 96 -10.33 3.18 2.88
C ASP A 96 -10.75 4.26 3.89
N PRO A 97 -11.29 5.40 3.44
CA PRO A 97 -11.76 6.44 4.36
C PRO A 97 -12.87 5.94 5.29
N ARG A 98 -13.69 4.95 4.87
CA ARG A 98 -14.72 4.34 5.72
C ARG A 98 -14.09 3.41 6.76
N PRO A 99 -14.21 3.69 8.07
CA PRO A 99 -13.59 2.86 9.11
C PRO A 99 -14.00 1.39 9.06
N ASP A 100 -15.25 1.10 8.68
CA ASP A 100 -15.86 -0.23 8.67
C ASP A 100 -15.67 -1.01 7.36
N HIS A 101 -15.00 -0.41 6.36
CA HIS A 101 -14.76 -1.03 5.07
C HIS A 101 -14.04 -2.37 5.22
N PRO A 102 -14.39 -3.41 4.43
CA PRO A 102 -13.75 -4.72 4.55
C PRO A 102 -12.23 -4.70 4.41
N THR A 103 -11.67 -3.79 3.59
CA THR A 103 -10.20 -3.67 3.44
C THR A 103 -9.52 -3.09 4.67
N ASN A 104 -10.24 -2.50 5.61
CA ASN A 104 -9.65 -2.00 6.86
C ASN A 104 -9.72 -3.04 7.99
N ARG A 105 -10.33 -4.22 7.74
CA ARG A 105 -10.44 -5.32 8.72
C ARG A 105 -9.20 -6.21 8.71
N PRO A 106 -8.98 -7.04 9.74
CA PRO A 106 -7.80 -7.89 9.78
C PRO A 106 -7.68 -8.87 8.60
N HIS A 107 -6.59 -8.76 7.84
CA HIS A 107 -6.26 -9.67 6.73
C HIS A 107 -4.80 -9.50 6.27
N VAL A 108 -4.28 -10.47 5.54
CA VAL A 108 -2.96 -10.40 4.88
C VAL A 108 -3.08 -9.56 3.61
N VAL A 109 -2.24 -8.53 3.47
CA VAL A 109 -2.20 -7.65 2.29
C VAL A 109 -1.10 -8.03 1.30
N ALA A 110 0.00 -8.58 1.81
CA ALA A 110 1.12 -9.03 0.99
C ALA A 110 1.85 -10.19 1.66
N SER A 111 2.41 -11.08 0.85
CA SER A 111 3.31 -12.16 1.27
C SER A 111 4.54 -12.12 0.39
N VAL A 112 5.67 -11.68 0.96
CA VAL A 112 6.90 -11.41 0.22
C VAL A 112 7.97 -12.44 0.59
N PRO A 113 8.37 -13.33 -0.34
CA PRO A 113 9.47 -14.25 -0.13
C PRO A 113 10.83 -13.54 -0.24
N PHE A 114 11.80 -14.01 0.54
CA PHE A 114 13.20 -13.58 0.51
C PHE A 114 14.12 -14.74 0.13
N ASP A 115 15.32 -14.41 -0.38
CA ASP A 115 16.33 -15.37 -0.84
C ASP A 115 16.84 -16.31 0.27
N ASP A 116 16.73 -15.89 1.55
CA ASP A 116 17.11 -16.69 2.71
C ASP A 116 16.05 -17.74 3.10
N GLY A 117 14.96 -17.85 2.33
CA GLY A 117 13.84 -18.75 2.58
C GLY A 117 12.85 -18.23 3.62
N THR A 118 13.01 -17.00 4.10
CA THR A 118 12.01 -16.31 4.94
C THR A 118 10.88 -15.78 4.07
N ILE A 119 9.66 -15.78 4.61
CA ILE A 119 8.51 -15.07 4.05
C ILE A 119 8.09 -14.00 5.06
N ALA A 120 7.95 -12.76 4.60
CA ALA A 120 7.30 -11.70 5.36
C ALA A 120 5.84 -11.55 4.92
N GLU A 121 4.92 -11.70 5.86
CA GLU A 121 3.51 -11.43 5.66
C GLU A 121 3.18 -10.07 6.28
N VAL A 122 2.65 -9.17 5.46
CA VAL A 122 2.16 -7.85 5.88
C VAL A 122 0.68 -7.98 6.15
N ILE A 123 0.26 -7.53 7.32
CA ILE A 123 -1.07 -7.76 7.86
C ILE A 123 -1.69 -6.42 8.24
N VAL A 124 -2.91 -6.16 7.78
CA VAL A 124 -3.76 -5.14 8.40
C VAL A 124 -4.22 -5.73 9.73
N VAL A 125 -3.92 -5.07 10.85
CA VAL A 125 -4.36 -5.54 12.19
C VAL A 125 -5.53 -4.72 12.73
N ALA A 126 -5.62 -3.45 12.32
CA ALA A 126 -6.70 -2.52 12.60
C ALA A 126 -6.66 -1.37 11.59
N PRO A 127 -7.73 -0.56 11.44
CA PRO A 127 -7.69 0.63 10.59
C PRO A 127 -6.51 1.54 10.94
N GLY A 128 -5.64 1.84 9.97
CA GLY A 128 -4.45 2.67 10.15
C GLY A 128 -3.22 1.93 10.70
N VAL A 129 -3.31 0.63 10.97
CA VAL A 129 -2.23 -0.15 11.60
C VAL A 129 -1.86 -1.37 10.74
N LEU A 130 -0.61 -1.40 10.30
CA LEU A 130 0.03 -2.55 9.65
C LEU A 130 0.97 -3.25 10.64
N ASP A 131 1.09 -4.56 10.51
CA ASP A 131 2.08 -5.38 11.20
C ASP A 131 2.77 -6.32 10.21
N VAL A 132 3.97 -6.81 10.56
CA VAL A 132 4.77 -7.71 9.74
C VAL A 132 5.16 -8.95 10.53
N VAL A 133 4.72 -10.10 10.03
CA VAL A 133 5.07 -11.39 10.59
C VAL A 133 6.09 -12.06 9.67
N ARG A 134 7.23 -12.48 10.22
CA ARG A 134 8.25 -13.24 9.48
C ARG A 134 8.23 -14.70 9.89
N ARG A 135 8.21 -15.60 8.91
CA ARG A 135 8.28 -17.05 9.12
C ARG A 135 9.27 -17.70 8.16
N ARG A 136 9.97 -18.73 8.61
CA ARG A 136 10.76 -19.57 7.71
C ARG A 136 9.85 -20.52 6.95
N ASN A 137 10.17 -20.72 5.67
CA ASN A 137 9.49 -21.69 4.84
C ASN A 137 10.07 -23.09 5.12
N ASP A 138 9.68 -23.71 6.24
CA ASP A 138 10.22 -25.01 6.69
C ASP A 138 9.68 -26.21 5.89
N CYS A 139 9.32 -26.03 4.62
CA CYS A 139 8.81 -27.06 3.71
C CYS A 139 9.90 -28.04 3.24
N GLY A 140 10.81 -28.44 4.12
CA GLY A 140 11.91 -29.36 3.86
C GLY A 140 12.10 -30.38 4.99
N GLY A 141 11.34 -31.49 4.94
CA GLY A 141 11.86 -32.78 5.43
C GLY A 141 11.45 -33.26 6.82
N HIS A 142 10.16 -33.36 7.12
CA HIS A 142 9.71 -34.41 8.05
C HIS A 142 9.30 -35.65 7.24
N LYS A 143 10.30 -36.47 6.87
CA LYS A 143 10.04 -37.89 6.61
C LYS A 143 9.61 -38.48 7.94
N PHE A 144 8.31 -38.69 8.13
CA PHE A 144 7.82 -39.56 9.19
C PHE A 144 8.44 -40.94 8.96
N ALA A 145 9.47 -41.27 9.74
CA ALA A 145 9.96 -42.63 9.84
C ALA A 145 8.81 -43.45 10.46
N ARG A 146 8.12 -44.23 9.63
CA ARG A 146 7.28 -45.32 10.13
C ARG A 146 8.20 -46.35 10.75
N MET A 147 8.09 -46.52 12.08
CA MET A 147 8.46 -47.73 12.80
C MET A 147 7.45 -48.83 12.50
#